data_AF-A0A928MD26-F1
#
_entry.id   AF-A0A928MD26-F1
#
_cell.length_a   1.000
_cell.length_b   1.000
_cell.length_c   1.000
_cell.angle_alpha   90.00
_cell.angle_beta   90.00
_cell.angle_gamma   90.00
#
_symmetry.space_group_name_H-M   'P 1'
#
loop_
_entity.id
_entity.type
_entity.pdbx_description
1 polymer ?
#
loop_
_entity_poly.entity_id
_entity_poly.type
_entity_poly.pdbx_seq_one_letter_code
_entity_poly.pdbx_strand_id
1 'polypeptide(L)'
;MKNWNKATQIRVGIGIGMLLAAVLLGFVLDGFTGAESLMWQRFIYIVAVLGTGLSSLLGMIMGQWGFALGYGLVVLLALPRVLPDPWNRYYSVVYFAVLLFLAFGKFKNKKNASDDGMEEFDEAEDEMGFELEDMPEEALMVVQQTTNGRFFQIIRHGGELRAYRAGGELKGVNFDLLQFGDTSLRTLGEKDFSVRVDDIQKVKCKELANSNPGYDCIAVVKTKKRSYRFAPTHITDSNAFMEFWSRLRPDKTVKKVEETWDNEPEPDAKRLEILRKIVKAYGIYLAVVSLAWMFLNVPYELFAFLAMLAMPILLVIYCCFQNEATILENPKKTKKISLMFPMMFSGFALMLRAMMDFNFLDLGRFAIISLILLTVILAVLLMCSKEWKKKKIAILSMAFVLMIYALGTVAQINCIFDTSYPVSEQAVVADMHISTSSKGPDSYYLTVELEQGGEQDLQVSTDQYYETEIGDTVTVLTFEGFLGIPYAYAV
;
A
#
# COMPACT_ATOMS: atom_id res chain seq x y z
N MET A 1 -27.65 4.79 44.32
CA MET A 1 -26.79 5.16 43.17
C MET A 1 -25.57 4.26 43.20
N LYS A 2 -25.38 3.45 42.15
CA LYS A 2 -24.33 2.41 42.06
C LYS A 2 -22.94 3.04 42.05
N ASN A 3 -21.99 2.44 42.78
CA ASN A 3 -20.57 2.79 42.75
C ASN A 3 -20.04 2.77 41.31
N TRP A 4 -19.84 3.96 40.73
CA TRP A 4 -19.14 4.10 39.47
C TRP A 4 -17.70 3.61 39.66
N ASN A 5 -17.24 2.76 38.74
CA ASN A 5 -15.85 2.32 38.73
C ASN A 5 -14.94 3.55 38.64
N LYS A 6 -13.87 3.59 39.45
CA LYS A 6 -12.88 4.69 39.50
C LYS A 6 -12.36 5.06 38.11
N ALA A 7 -12.26 4.09 37.21
CA ALA A 7 -11.90 4.30 35.79
C ALA A 7 -12.92 5.16 35.02
N THR A 8 -14.21 5.01 35.28
CA THR A 8 -15.28 5.78 34.63
C THR A 8 -15.30 7.22 35.13
N GLN A 9 -15.06 7.43 36.44
CA GLN A 9 -14.95 8.78 37.02
C GLN A 9 -13.76 9.56 36.44
N ILE A 10 -12.61 8.91 36.28
CA ILE A 10 -11.43 9.53 35.65
C ILE A 10 -11.72 9.90 34.18
N ARG A 11 -12.42 9.04 33.43
CA ARG A 11 -12.77 9.31 32.02
C ARG A 11 -13.69 10.52 31.87
N VAL A 12 -14.72 10.62 32.72
CA VAL A 12 -15.63 11.77 32.72
C VAL A 12 -14.92 13.05 33.16
N GLY A 13 -14.03 12.96 34.15
CA GLY A 13 -13.20 14.10 34.58
C GLY A 13 -12.31 14.65 33.45
N ILE A 14 -11.65 13.79 32.68
CA ILE A 14 -10.82 14.21 31.53
C ILE A 14 -11.67 14.88 30.45
N GLY A 15 -12.84 14.33 30.14
CA GLY A 15 -13.76 14.90 29.15
C GLY A 15 -14.22 16.30 29.53
N ILE A 16 -14.65 16.51 30.79
CA ILE A 16 -15.06 17.81 31.31
C ILE A 16 -13.88 18.80 31.33
N GLY A 17 -12.68 18.34 31.73
CA GLY A 17 -11.48 19.17 31.76
C GLY A 17 -11.06 19.68 30.37
N MET A 18 -11.12 18.82 29.34
CA MET A 18 -10.86 19.20 27.94
C MET A 18 -11.88 20.21 27.42
N LEU A 19 -13.16 20.03 27.76
CA LEU A 19 -14.22 20.94 27.35
C LEU A 19 -14.05 22.33 28.00
N LEU A 20 -13.72 22.38 29.29
CA LEU A 20 -13.37 23.61 29.98
C LEU A 20 -12.12 24.28 29.38
N ALA A 21 -11.08 23.50 29.03
CA ALA A 21 -9.90 24.02 28.37
C ALA A 21 -10.21 24.62 26.99
N ALA A 22 -11.07 23.98 26.20
CA ALA A 22 -11.52 24.49 24.90
C ALA A 22 -12.30 25.81 25.04
N VAL A 23 -13.18 25.92 26.04
CA VAL A 23 -13.91 27.16 26.35
C VAL A 23 -12.95 28.28 26.78
N LEU A 24 -12.01 27.98 27.69
CA LEU A 24 -11.00 28.95 28.13
C LEU A 24 -10.10 29.41 26.98
N LEU A 25 -9.68 28.48 26.11
CA LEU A 25 -8.89 28.79 24.93
C LEU A 25 -9.66 29.72 23.97
N GLY A 26 -10.95 29.47 23.77
CA GLY A 26 -11.84 30.34 23.00
C GLY A 26 -11.88 31.77 23.56
N PHE A 27 -12.04 31.93 24.88
CA PHE A 27 -12.03 33.25 25.53
C PHE A 27 -10.68 33.97 25.43
N VAL A 28 -9.57 33.24 25.58
CA VAL A 28 -8.21 33.82 25.46
C VAL A 28 -7.94 34.29 24.03
N LEU A 29 -8.38 33.51 23.03
CA LEU A 29 -8.16 33.82 21.63
C LEU A 29 -9.12 34.90 21.08
N ASP A 30 -10.33 35.00 21.61
CA ASP A 30 -11.29 36.09 21.32
C ASP A 30 -10.65 37.46 21.60
N GLY A 31 -9.99 37.59 22.77
CA GLY A 31 -9.26 38.82 23.13
C GLY A 31 -8.01 39.10 22.30
N PHE A 32 -7.47 38.11 21.59
CA PHE A 32 -6.19 38.24 20.86
C PHE A 32 -6.38 38.43 19.35
N THR A 33 -7.45 37.88 18.78
CA THR A 33 -7.62 37.78 17.32
C THR A 33 -8.60 38.79 16.73
N GLY A 34 -9.45 39.42 17.56
CA GLY A 34 -10.49 40.35 17.09
C GLY A 34 -11.55 39.69 16.20
N ALA A 35 -11.58 38.36 16.13
CA ALA A 35 -12.56 37.60 15.37
C ALA A 35 -13.97 37.75 15.98
N GLU A 36 -15.00 37.79 15.15
CA GLU A 36 -16.38 37.96 15.63
C GLU A 36 -16.78 36.84 16.60
N SER A 37 -17.43 37.21 17.70
CA SER A 37 -17.88 36.28 18.76
C SER A 37 -18.66 35.06 18.22
N LEU A 38 -19.34 35.19 17.09
CA LEU A 38 -20.08 34.12 16.43
C LEU A 38 -19.17 33.03 15.87
N MET A 39 -17.98 33.37 15.36
CA MET A 39 -17.01 32.39 14.84
C MET A 39 -16.43 31.54 15.96
N TRP A 40 -16.12 32.15 17.11
CA TRP A 40 -15.66 31.42 18.30
C TRP A 40 -16.73 30.53 18.90
N GLN A 41 -17.99 30.95 18.91
CA GLN A 41 -19.10 30.09 19.32
C GLN A 41 -19.22 28.85 18.43
N ARG A 42 -19.08 29.01 17.10
CA ARG A 42 -19.08 27.88 16.16
C ARG A 42 -17.88 26.96 16.39
N PHE A 43 -16.69 27.50 16.63
CA PHE A 43 -15.50 26.72 16.97
C PHE A 43 -15.72 25.88 18.23
N ILE A 44 -16.17 26.49 19.32
CA ILE A 44 -16.42 25.82 20.60
C ILE A 44 -17.48 24.74 20.42
N TYR A 45 -18.54 25.01 19.67
CA TYR A 45 -19.58 24.03 19.38
C TYR A 45 -19.04 22.83 18.59
N ILE A 46 -18.24 23.07 17.56
CA ILE A 46 -17.60 22.01 16.77
C ILE A 46 -16.66 21.17 17.65
N VAL A 47 -15.81 21.80 18.45
CA VAL A 47 -14.89 21.11 19.37
C VAL A 47 -15.64 20.33 20.44
N ALA A 48 -16.72 20.88 20.99
CA ALA A 48 -17.52 20.19 21.99
C ALA A 48 -18.25 18.98 21.40
N VAL A 49 -18.95 19.14 20.27
CA VAL A 49 -19.80 18.09 19.69
C VAL A 49 -18.98 17.03 18.96
N LEU A 50 -18.11 17.45 18.03
CA LEU A 50 -17.29 16.49 17.28
C LEU A 50 -16.15 15.95 18.15
N GLY A 51 -15.57 16.79 19.02
CA GLY A 51 -14.48 16.37 19.90
C GLY A 51 -14.93 15.31 20.89
N THR A 52 -16.10 15.46 21.53
CA THR A 52 -16.64 14.42 22.43
C THR A 52 -16.93 13.11 21.70
N GLY A 53 -17.54 13.17 20.50
CA GLY A 53 -17.85 11.98 19.70
C GLY A 53 -16.60 11.23 19.26
N LEU A 54 -15.66 11.95 18.62
CA LEU A 54 -14.43 11.36 18.08
C LEU A 54 -13.48 10.88 19.19
N SER A 55 -13.34 11.66 20.28
CA SER A 55 -12.53 11.28 21.45
C SER A 55 -13.07 10.06 22.17
N SER A 56 -14.39 9.90 22.26
CA SER A 56 -15.01 8.70 22.86
C SER A 56 -14.75 7.46 22.02
N LEU A 57 -14.88 7.57 20.69
CA LEU A 57 -14.62 6.47 19.77
C LEU A 57 -13.14 6.05 19.79
N LEU A 58 -12.23 7.01 19.69
CA LEU A 58 -10.79 6.75 19.79
C LEU A 58 -10.39 6.28 21.19
N GLY A 59 -11.04 6.78 22.23
CA GLY A 59 -10.83 6.37 23.62
C GLY A 59 -11.17 4.90 23.88
N MET A 60 -12.16 4.34 23.17
CA MET A 60 -12.45 2.90 23.21
C MET A 60 -11.33 2.05 22.60
N ILE A 61 -10.63 2.56 21.58
CA ILE A 61 -9.59 1.83 20.84
C ILE A 61 -8.22 1.97 21.53
N MET A 62 -7.87 3.19 21.95
CA MET A 62 -6.52 3.57 22.40
C MET A 62 -6.44 3.92 23.88
N GLY A 63 -7.54 3.78 24.63
CA GLY A 63 -7.60 4.15 26.04
C GLY A 63 -7.51 5.67 26.25
N GLN A 64 -6.78 6.10 27.28
CA GLN A 64 -6.69 7.52 27.65
C GLN A 64 -6.09 8.40 26.54
N TRP A 65 -5.15 7.86 25.76
CA TRP A 65 -4.56 8.57 24.63
C TRP A 65 -5.54 8.83 23.48
N GLY A 66 -6.54 7.97 23.33
CA GLY A 66 -7.58 8.15 22.32
C GLY A 66 -8.42 9.39 22.56
N PHE A 67 -8.66 9.76 23.82
CA PHE A 67 -9.41 10.96 24.14
C PHE A 67 -8.64 12.23 23.75
N ALA A 68 -7.35 12.28 24.09
CA ALA A 68 -6.48 13.40 23.73
C ALA A 68 -6.32 13.53 22.20
N LEU A 69 -6.16 12.40 21.50
CA LEU A 69 -6.11 12.39 20.04
C LEU A 69 -7.41 12.90 19.41
N GLY A 70 -8.58 12.47 19.90
CA GLY A 70 -9.85 12.91 19.31
C GLY A 70 -10.12 14.40 19.47
N TYR A 71 -9.92 14.96 20.67
CA TYR A 71 -10.04 16.41 20.86
C TYR A 71 -8.96 17.18 20.11
N GLY A 72 -7.72 16.69 20.16
CA GLY A 72 -6.61 17.27 19.41
C GLY A 72 -6.95 17.38 17.93
N LEU A 73 -7.46 16.31 17.32
CA LEU A 73 -7.80 16.25 15.90
C LEU A 73 -8.95 17.20 15.54
N VAL A 74 -9.98 17.31 16.38
CA VAL A 74 -11.09 18.26 16.12
C VAL A 74 -10.66 19.71 16.29
N VAL A 75 -9.84 20.03 17.30
CA VAL A 75 -9.23 21.36 17.42
C VAL A 75 -8.37 21.65 16.20
N LEU A 76 -7.52 20.70 15.79
CA LEU A 76 -6.64 20.82 14.63
C LEU A 76 -7.43 21.10 13.34
N LEU A 77 -8.63 20.52 13.19
CA LEU A 77 -9.51 20.73 12.03
C LEU A 77 -10.31 22.03 12.09
N ALA A 78 -10.79 22.42 13.28
CA ALA A 78 -11.69 23.56 13.43
C ALA A 78 -10.93 24.89 13.53
N LEU A 79 -9.69 24.86 14.04
CA LEU A 79 -8.92 26.08 14.33
C LEU A 79 -8.50 26.87 13.08
N PRO A 80 -8.06 26.25 11.96
CA PRO A 80 -7.67 26.99 10.76
C PRO A 80 -8.81 27.82 10.17
N ARG A 81 -10.07 27.39 10.35
CA ARG A 81 -11.27 28.09 9.86
C ARG A 81 -11.67 29.33 10.66
N VAL A 82 -11.15 29.43 11.87
CA VAL A 82 -11.53 30.47 12.82
C VAL A 82 -10.39 31.48 12.96
N LEU A 83 -9.18 31.06 12.59
CA LEU A 83 -8.02 31.92 12.57
C LEU A 83 -8.08 32.87 11.35
N PRO A 84 -7.96 34.19 11.56
CA PRO A 84 -7.82 35.13 10.47
C PRO A 84 -6.52 34.91 9.71
N ASP A 85 -6.50 35.30 8.43
CA ASP A 85 -5.25 35.39 7.67
C ASP A 85 -4.26 36.34 8.37
N PRO A 86 -2.94 36.04 8.38
CA PRO A 86 -2.28 34.93 7.68
C PRO A 86 -2.16 33.64 8.52
N TRP A 87 -2.70 33.60 9.74
CA TRP A 87 -2.45 32.54 10.71
C TRP A 87 -2.95 31.17 10.26
N ASN A 88 -4.04 31.12 9.49
CA ASN A 88 -4.57 29.89 8.88
C ASN A 88 -3.52 29.16 8.03
N ARG A 89 -2.73 29.90 7.23
CA ARG A 89 -1.67 29.33 6.38
C ARG A 89 -0.51 28.74 7.18
N TYR A 90 -0.12 29.37 8.29
CA TYR A 90 0.93 28.83 9.16
C TYR A 90 0.43 27.61 9.95
N TYR A 91 -0.82 27.63 10.40
CA TYR A 91 -1.39 26.53 11.18
C TYR A 91 -1.61 25.26 10.37
N SER A 92 -1.92 25.35 9.08
CA SER A 92 -2.03 24.18 8.19
C SER A 92 -0.68 23.50 7.94
N VAL A 93 0.42 24.26 7.91
CA VAL A 93 1.79 23.70 7.88
C VAL A 93 2.14 23.01 9.21
N VAL A 94 1.82 23.65 10.34
CA VAL A 94 2.01 23.05 11.67
C VAL A 94 1.12 21.81 11.87
N TYR A 95 -0.12 21.83 11.36
CA TYR A 95 -1.05 20.69 11.31
C TYR A 95 -0.39 19.50 10.63
N PHE A 96 0.19 19.72 9.45
CA PHE A 96 0.86 18.66 8.68
C PHE A 96 2.07 18.11 9.43
N ALA A 97 2.86 19.00 10.05
CA ALA A 97 4.01 18.62 10.86
C ALA A 97 3.61 17.83 12.13
N VAL A 98 2.51 18.18 12.81
CA VAL A 98 2.01 17.48 13.99
C VAL A 98 1.43 16.11 13.63
N LEU A 99 0.69 15.98 12.52
CA LEU A 99 0.23 14.68 12.04
C LEU A 99 1.40 13.74 11.73
N LEU A 100 2.42 14.26 11.05
CA LEU A 100 3.66 13.53 10.84
C LEU A 100 4.30 13.16 12.19
N PHE A 101 4.47 14.12 13.10
CA PHE A 101 5.10 13.89 14.41
C PHE A 101 4.35 12.85 15.26
N LEU A 102 3.02 12.84 15.26
CA LEU A 102 2.22 11.82 15.96
C LEU A 102 2.39 10.42 15.36
N ALA A 103 2.60 10.32 14.04
CA ALA A 103 2.99 9.07 13.41
C ALA A 103 4.40 8.62 13.84
N PHE A 104 5.31 9.55 14.11
CA PHE A 104 6.72 9.26 14.45
C PHE A 104 7.02 9.13 15.95
N GLY A 105 6.27 9.77 16.86
CA GLY A 105 6.62 9.92 18.28
C GLY A 105 6.75 8.61 19.06
N LYS A 106 6.15 7.52 18.57
CA LYS A 106 6.26 6.18 19.19
C LYS A 106 7.53 5.40 18.81
N PHE A 107 8.30 5.84 17.83
CA PHE A 107 9.46 5.07 17.35
C PHE A 107 10.68 5.10 18.28
N LYS A 108 10.76 6.06 19.22
CA LYS A 108 12.00 6.24 20.01
C LYS A 108 12.15 5.31 21.22
N ASN A 109 11.10 4.59 21.64
CA ASN A 109 11.10 3.89 22.94
C ASN A 109 11.40 2.39 22.91
N LYS A 110 11.97 1.84 21.83
CA LYS A 110 12.21 0.39 21.73
C LYS A 110 13.56 -0.01 21.13
N LYS A 111 14.63 0.71 21.50
CA LYS A 111 16.00 0.42 21.00
C LYS A 111 17.04 -0.04 22.03
N ASN A 112 16.64 -0.33 23.27
CA ASN A 112 17.55 -0.86 24.28
C ASN A 112 17.05 -2.22 24.80
N ALA A 113 17.34 -3.29 24.07
CA ALA A 113 17.44 -4.66 24.59
C ALA A 113 17.72 -5.63 23.43
N SER A 114 19.00 -5.80 23.07
CA SER A 114 19.61 -7.05 22.58
C SER A 114 20.90 -6.71 21.86
N ASP A 115 21.94 -6.44 22.62
CA ASP A 115 23.33 -6.51 22.16
C ASP A 115 24.03 -7.37 23.21
N ASP A 116 24.07 -8.69 22.98
CA ASP A 116 25.01 -9.60 23.62
C ASP A 116 24.99 -10.97 22.93
N GLY A 117 26.17 -11.45 22.53
CA GLY A 117 26.43 -12.84 22.18
C GLY A 117 26.59 -13.15 20.69
N MET A 118 27.77 -12.88 20.13
CA MET A 118 28.26 -13.61 18.95
C MET A 118 29.57 -14.30 19.36
N GLU A 119 29.49 -15.60 19.63
CA GLU A 119 30.65 -16.48 19.81
C GLU A 119 31.26 -16.79 18.43
N GLU A 120 32.58 -16.61 18.33
CA GLU A 120 33.42 -17.17 17.26
C GLU A 120 33.43 -18.69 17.35
N PHE A 121 33.29 -19.37 16.20
CA PHE A 121 33.62 -20.78 16.08
C PHE A 121 34.65 -20.97 14.97
N ASP A 122 35.78 -21.55 15.38
CA ASP A 122 36.94 -21.91 14.57
C ASP A 122 36.60 -22.98 13.52
N GLU A 123 37.16 -22.79 12.33
CA GLU A 123 37.17 -23.76 11.23
C GLU A 123 38.23 -24.83 11.48
N ALA A 124 37.82 -26.11 11.52
CA ALA A 124 38.72 -27.25 11.36
C ALA A 124 38.51 -27.84 9.96
N GLU A 125 39.58 -27.80 9.15
CA GLU A 125 39.70 -28.51 7.89
C GLU A 125 39.95 -30.00 8.15
N ASP A 126 39.15 -30.88 7.55
CA ASP A 126 39.50 -32.29 7.37
C ASP A 126 39.38 -32.66 5.89
N GLU A 127 40.51 -33.02 5.30
CA GLU A 127 40.65 -33.61 3.98
C GLU A 127 40.17 -35.08 4.02
N MET A 128 39.15 -35.42 3.23
CA MET A 128 38.91 -36.81 2.81
C MET A 128 38.54 -36.85 1.33
N GLY A 129 39.51 -37.29 0.53
CA GLY A 129 39.30 -37.77 -0.84
C GLY A 129 38.46 -39.04 -0.84
N PHE A 130 37.50 -39.10 -1.75
CA PHE A 130 36.75 -40.32 -2.04
C PHE A 130 36.74 -40.50 -3.55
N GLU A 131 37.16 -41.69 -3.99
CA GLU A 131 37.12 -42.15 -5.37
C GLU A 131 35.67 -42.42 -5.79
N LEU A 132 35.39 -42.09 -7.05
CA LEU A 132 34.07 -41.99 -7.66
C LEU A 132 33.77 -43.24 -8.49
N GLU A 133 33.89 -44.43 -7.89
CA GLU A 133 33.52 -45.71 -8.51
C GLU A 133 32.39 -46.33 -7.68
N ASP A 134 31.42 -46.98 -8.35
CA ASP A 134 30.20 -47.59 -7.80
C ASP A 134 28.98 -46.68 -7.59
N MET A 135 28.42 -46.17 -8.70
CA MET A 135 26.96 -46.01 -8.80
C MET A 135 26.42 -46.89 -9.93
N PRO A 136 25.20 -47.45 -9.81
CA PRO A 136 24.51 -47.98 -10.97
C PRO A 136 24.38 -46.85 -12.00
N GLU A 137 24.76 -47.12 -13.24
CA GLU A 137 24.90 -46.11 -14.31
C GLU A 137 23.58 -45.37 -14.63
N GLU A 138 22.44 -45.81 -14.10
CA GLU A 138 21.09 -45.37 -14.48
C GLU A 138 20.28 -44.74 -13.32
N ALA A 139 20.83 -43.72 -12.64
CA ALA A 139 20.04 -42.96 -11.68
C ALA A 139 18.96 -42.13 -12.39
N LEU A 140 17.69 -42.50 -12.18
CA LEU A 140 16.50 -41.91 -12.80
C LEU A 140 15.85 -40.88 -11.86
N MET A 141 15.62 -39.65 -12.33
CA MET A 141 14.91 -38.65 -11.52
C MET A 141 13.99 -37.75 -12.33
N VAL A 142 12.74 -37.57 -11.88
CA VAL A 142 11.82 -36.59 -12.48
C VAL A 142 11.81 -35.31 -11.64
N VAL A 143 12.23 -34.22 -12.26
CA VAL A 143 12.39 -32.91 -11.63
C VAL A 143 11.59 -31.84 -12.36
N GLN A 144 11.17 -30.80 -11.64
CA GLN A 144 10.61 -29.60 -12.26
C GLN A 144 11.68 -28.51 -12.37
N GLN A 145 11.81 -27.91 -13.54
CA GLN A 145 12.62 -26.71 -13.72
C GLN A 145 11.83 -25.47 -13.25
N THR A 146 12.28 -24.82 -12.18
CA THR A 146 11.49 -23.76 -11.50
C THR A 146 11.39 -22.46 -12.30
N THR A 147 12.24 -22.26 -13.31
CA THR A 147 12.22 -21.04 -14.13
C THR A 147 11.11 -21.03 -15.18
N ASN A 148 10.63 -22.20 -15.62
CA ASN A 148 9.66 -22.31 -16.71
C ASN A 148 8.54 -23.35 -16.44
N GLY A 149 8.50 -23.94 -15.25
CA GLY A 149 7.49 -24.92 -14.84
C GLY A 149 7.52 -26.25 -15.60
N ARG A 150 8.57 -26.52 -16.39
CA ARG A 150 8.65 -27.75 -17.21
C ARG A 150 9.17 -28.93 -16.41
N PHE A 151 8.64 -30.11 -16.70
CA PHE A 151 9.10 -31.36 -16.09
C PHE A 151 10.14 -32.04 -16.97
N PHE A 152 11.24 -32.47 -16.35
CA PHE A 152 12.34 -33.18 -16.99
C PHE A 152 12.64 -34.47 -16.24
N GLN A 153 12.92 -35.51 -17.00
CA GLN A 153 13.55 -36.72 -16.50
C GLN A 153 15.06 -36.58 -16.72
N ILE A 154 15.82 -36.56 -15.63
CA ILE A 154 17.28 -36.50 -15.65
C ILE A 154 17.80 -37.94 -15.54
N ILE A 155 18.65 -38.31 -16.49
CA ILE A 155 19.34 -39.60 -16.56
C ILE A 155 20.83 -39.31 -16.70
N ARG A 156 21.65 -39.96 -15.88
CA ARG A 156 23.11 -39.95 -16.06
C ARG A 156 23.47 -41.04 -17.07
N HIS A 157 24.28 -40.73 -18.07
CA HIS A 157 24.76 -41.73 -19.03
C HIS A 157 26.08 -41.25 -19.67
N GLY A 158 27.12 -42.07 -19.60
CA GLY A 158 28.42 -41.79 -20.23
C GLY A 158 29.07 -40.47 -19.80
N GLY A 159 29.00 -40.12 -18.50
CA GLY A 159 29.55 -38.86 -17.97
C GLY A 159 28.73 -37.60 -18.29
N GLU A 160 27.56 -37.75 -18.92
CA GLU A 160 26.63 -36.64 -19.20
C GLU A 160 25.34 -36.80 -18.38
N LEU A 161 24.78 -35.67 -17.94
CA LEU A 161 23.42 -35.56 -17.44
C LEU A 161 22.51 -35.19 -18.61
N ARG A 162 21.66 -36.12 -19.03
CA ARG A 162 20.67 -35.90 -20.08
C ARG A 162 19.32 -35.60 -19.44
N ALA A 163 18.76 -34.44 -19.75
CA ALA A 163 17.47 -33.98 -19.27
C ALA A 163 16.44 -34.08 -20.41
N TYR A 164 15.60 -35.10 -20.32
CA TYR A 164 14.52 -35.38 -21.27
C TYR A 164 13.23 -34.72 -20.83
N ARG A 165 12.61 -33.92 -21.68
CA ARG A 165 11.34 -33.27 -21.36
C ARG A 165 10.24 -34.33 -21.23
N ALA A 166 9.60 -34.33 -20.06
CA ALA A 166 8.51 -35.24 -19.72
C ALA A 166 7.16 -34.52 -19.55
N GLY A 167 7.11 -33.18 -19.58
CA GLY A 167 5.83 -32.48 -19.44
C GLY A 167 5.91 -30.96 -19.30
N GLY A 168 4.88 -30.38 -18.66
CA GLY A 168 4.83 -28.97 -18.27
C GLY A 168 3.74 -28.67 -17.26
N GLU A 169 3.84 -27.53 -16.57
CA GLU A 169 2.99 -27.13 -15.43
C GLU A 169 1.49 -27.33 -15.66
N LEU A 170 0.98 -27.00 -16.85
CA LEU A 170 -0.45 -27.13 -17.17
C LEU A 170 -0.91 -28.56 -17.47
N LYS A 171 -0.02 -29.40 -18.02
CA LYS A 171 -0.36 -30.76 -18.47
C LYS A 171 0.12 -31.86 -17.52
N GLY A 172 0.87 -31.50 -16.47
CA GLY A 172 1.52 -32.45 -15.59
C GLY A 172 2.69 -33.19 -16.26
N VAL A 173 3.08 -34.31 -15.63
CA VAL A 173 4.07 -35.24 -16.16
C VAL A 173 3.37 -36.21 -17.11
N ASN A 174 3.87 -36.33 -18.34
CA ASN A 174 3.44 -37.35 -19.28
C ASN A 174 4.33 -38.59 -19.08
N PHE A 175 3.73 -39.63 -18.50
CA PHE A 175 4.40 -40.89 -18.19
C PHE A 175 4.86 -41.65 -19.42
N ASP A 176 4.20 -41.47 -20.58
CA ASP A 176 4.57 -42.14 -21.84
C ASP A 176 5.91 -41.64 -22.41
N LEU A 177 6.36 -40.47 -21.97
CA LEU A 177 7.64 -39.89 -22.39
C LEU A 177 8.81 -40.29 -21.48
N LEU A 178 8.54 -40.98 -20.37
CA LEU A 178 9.56 -41.42 -19.44
C LEU A 178 10.27 -42.65 -19.99
N GLN A 179 11.60 -42.65 -19.90
CA GLN A 179 12.47 -43.76 -20.27
C GLN A 179 12.80 -44.58 -19.03
N PHE A 180 12.74 -45.91 -19.14
CA PHE A 180 13.02 -46.83 -18.03
C PHE A 180 13.92 -47.96 -18.51
N GLY A 181 15.07 -48.17 -17.84
CA GLY A 181 15.95 -49.32 -18.01
C GLY A 181 16.49 -49.57 -19.42
N ASP A 182 17.19 -50.72 -19.56
CA ASP A 182 18.02 -51.34 -20.62
C ASP A 182 17.67 -51.12 -22.12
N THR A 183 16.60 -50.39 -22.42
CA THR A 183 16.33 -49.81 -23.73
C THR A 183 17.31 -48.69 -24.07
N SER A 184 17.88 -48.74 -25.28
CA SER A 184 18.72 -47.67 -25.82
C SER A 184 18.04 -46.30 -25.65
N LEU A 185 18.67 -45.41 -24.88
CA LEU A 185 18.15 -44.08 -24.60
C LEU A 185 17.78 -43.35 -25.91
N ARG A 186 16.61 -42.70 -25.93
CA ARG A 186 16.17 -41.91 -27.07
C ARG A 186 17.16 -40.78 -27.37
N THR A 187 17.25 -40.40 -28.63
CA THR A 187 18.03 -39.23 -29.05
C THR A 187 17.44 -37.95 -28.44
N LEU A 188 18.31 -37.00 -28.08
CA LEU A 188 17.88 -35.73 -27.49
C LEU A 188 17.05 -34.94 -28.51
N GLY A 189 15.81 -34.61 -28.16
CA GLY A 189 14.99 -33.73 -28.98
C GLY A 189 15.41 -32.25 -28.85
N GLU A 190 14.84 -31.39 -29.69
CA GLU A 190 15.10 -29.93 -29.70
C GLU A 190 14.85 -29.25 -28.33
N LYS A 191 13.99 -29.85 -27.51
CA LYS A 191 13.57 -29.33 -26.19
C LYS A 191 14.26 -30.01 -25.02
N ASP A 192 15.07 -31.02 -25.30
CA ASP A 192 15.89 -31.73 -24.33
C ASP A 192 17.26 -31.04 -24.25
N PHE A 193 18.03 -31.33 -23.21
CA PHE A 193 19.40 -30.82 -23.13
C PHE A 193 20.31 -31.82 -22.42
N SER A 194 21.59 -31.79 -22.75
CA SER A 194 22.63 -32.50 -22.01
C SER A 194 23.61 -31.52 -21.37
N VAL A 195 24.13 -31.92 -20.21
CA VAL A 195 25.18 -31.22 -19.48
C VAL A 195 26.27 -32.24 -19.16
N ARG A 196 27.49 -32.00 -19.62
CA ARG A 196 28.65 -32.79 -19.19
C ARG A 196 28.88 -32.57 -17.70
N VAL A 197 29.12 -33.64 -16.96
CA VAL A 197 29.35 -33.54 -15.51
C VAL A 197 30.58 -32.65 -15.23
N ASP A 198 31.62 -32.75 -16.05
CA ASP A 198 32.85 -31.93 -15.95
C ASP A 198 32.63 -30.43 -16.19
N ASP A 199 31.51 -30.04 -16.81
CA ASP A 199 31.16 -28.63 -17.02
C ASP A 199 30.39 -28.02 -15.84
N ILE A 200 30.01 -28.84 -14.85
CA ILE A 200 29.33 -28.41 -13.63
C ILE A 200 30.37 -27.77 -12.71
N GLN A 201 30.30 -26.46 -12.55
CA GLN A 201 31.20 -25.71 -11.68
C GLN A 201 30.74 -25.72 -10.23
N LYS A 202 29.42 -25.73 -10.01
CA LYS A 202 28.84 -25.65 -8.66
C LYS A 202 27.44 -26.23 -8.62
N VAL A 203 27.16 -27.06 -7.63
CA VAL A 203 25.80 -27.49 -7.28
C VAL A 203 25.48 -26.99 -5.88
N LYS A 204 24.40 -26.22 -5.74
CA LYS A 204 23.88 -25.78 -4.44
C LYS A 204 22.52 -26.43 -4.22
N CYS A 205 22.39 -27.28 -3.21
CA CYS A 205 21.09 -27.75 -2.77
C CYS A 205 20.64 -26.93 -1.56
N LYS A 206 19.38 -26.51 -1.56
CA LYS A 206 18.75 -25.76 -0.48
C LYS A 206 17.51 -26.52 -0.02
N GLU A 207 17.41 -26.81 1.27
CA GLU A 207 16.14 -27.14 1.90
C GLU A 207 15.34 -25.84 2.09
N LEU A 208 14.05 -25.89 1.82
CA LEU A 208 13.16 -24.76 1.97
C LEU A 208 12.29 -24.98 3.19
N ALA A 209 12.69 -24.40 4.32
CA ALA A 209 12.07 -24.61 5.61
C ALA A 209 10.59 -24.18 5.71
N ASN A 210 10.00 -23.55 4.68
CA ASN A 210 8.60 -23.06 4.71
C ASN A 210 8.05 -22.67 3.31
N SER A 211 8.45 -23.34 2.22
CA SER A 211 7.87 -22.99 0.91
C SER A 211 6.54 -23.70 0.64
N ASN A 212 5.59 -22.91 0.11
CA ASN A 212 4.45 -23.24 -0.77
C ASN A 212 4.26 -24.74 -1.08
N PRO A 213 3.03 -25.31 -1.01
CA PRO A 213 2.82 -26.76 -1.06
C PRO A 213 3.35 -27.34 -2.36
N GLY A 214 4.42 -28.13 -2.29
CA GLY A 214 4.90 -28.90 -3.44
C GLY A 214 6.37 -29.32 -3.39
N TYR A 215 7.28 -28.53 -2.80
CA TYR A 215 8.72 -28.80 -2.83
C TYR A 215 9.40 -28.45 -1.50
N ASP A 216 10.14 -29.41 -0.94
CA ASP A 216 10.89 -29.23 0.31
C ASP A 216 12.37 -28.87 0.06
N CYS A 217 12.83 -28.98 -1.19
CA CYS A 217 14.20 -28.67 -1.57
C CYS A 217 14.35 -28.18 -3.03
N ILE A 218 15.43 -27.45 -3.32
CA ILE A 218 15.81 -27.00 -4.67
C ILE A 218 17.30 -27.24 -4.90
N ALA A 219 17.67 -27.78 -6.06
CA ALA A 219 19.04 -27.85 -6.54
C ALA A 219 19.31 -26.78 -7.62
N VAL A 220 20.37 -25.99 -7.42
CA VAL A 220 20.87 -25.01 -8.38
C VAL A 220 22.19 -25.52 -8.96
N VAL A 221 22.17 -25.90 -10.22
CA VAL A 221 23.32 -26.41 -10.97
C VAL A 221 23.86 -25.28 -11.83
N LYS A 222 25.11 -24.88 -11.61
CA LYS A 222 25.80 -23.89 -12.44
C LYS A 222 26.81 -24.59 -13.33
N THR A 223 26.66 -24.41 -14.63
CA THR A 223 27.66 -24.79 -15.63
C THR A 223 28.41 -23.56 -16.12
N LYS A 224 29.49 -23.75 -16.89
CA LYS A 224 30.23 -22.65 -17.53
C LYS A 224 29.34 -21.72 -18.37
N LYS A 225 28.27 -22.25 -18.97
CA LYS A 225 27.41 -21.50 -19.91
C LYS A 225 26.10 -21.02 -19.26
N ARG A 226 25.49 -21.80 -18.36
CA ARG A 226 24.13 -21.55 -17.86
C ARG A 226 23.93 -22.05 -16.42
N SER A 227 22.89 -21.53 -15.76
CA SER A 227 22.44 -22.02 -14.46
C SER A 227 21.04 -22.65 -14.59
N TYR A 228 20.89 -23.84 -14.01
CA TYR A 228 19.64 -24.58 -13.97
C TYR A 228 19.15 -24.66 -12.52
N ARG A 229 17.84 -24.56 -12.33
CA ARG A 229 17.20 -24.69 -11.03
C ARG A 229 16.16 -25.80 -11.10
N PHE A 230 16.34 -26.83 -10.30
CA PHE A 230 15.49 -28.02 -10.26
C PHE A 230 14.84 -28.13 -8.89
N ALA A 231 13.58 -28.52 -8.86
CA ALA A 231 12.87 -28.96 -7.67
C ALA A 231 12.47 -30.44 -7.86
N PRO A 232 12.41 -31.26 -6.79
CA PRO A 232 11.85 -32.60 -6.89
C PRO A 232 10.40 -32.51 -7.37
N THR A 233 9.84 -33.59 -7.89
CA THR A 233 8.38 -33.67 -8.12
C THR A 233 7.77 -34.55 -7.03
N HIS A 234 6.43 -34.60 -6.92
CA HIS A 234 5.76 -35.54 -6.00
C HIS A 234 6.12 -37.02 -6.23
N ILE A 235 6.72 -37.34 -7.39
CA ILE A 235 7.18 -38.68 -7.76
C ILE A 235 8.58 -38.98 -7.21
N THR A 236 9.38 -37.95 -6.97
CA THR A 236 10.78 -38.07 -6.54
C THR A 236 10.86 -37.76 -5.05
N ASP A 237 11.39 -38.70 -4.26
CA ASP A 237 11.65 -38.47 -2.83
C ASP A 237 12.67 -37.34 -2.62
N SER A 238 12.38 -36.44 -1.67
CA SER A 238 13.21 -35.25 -1.43
C SER A 238 14.62 -35.62 -0.94
N ASN A 239 14.79 -36.73 -0.20
CA ASN A 239 16.12 -37.18 0.25
C ASN A 239 16.90 -37.77 -0.91
N ALA A 240 16.27 -38.60 -1.74
CA ALA A 240 16.88 -39.13 -2.96
C ALA A 240 17.30 -38.00 -3.93
N PHE A 241 16.49 -36.94 -4.03
CA PHE A 241 16.83 -35.72 -4.77
C PHE A 241 18.09 -35.05 -4.22
N MET A 242 18.15 -34.84 -2.91
CA MET A 242 19.28 -34.18 -2.26
C MET A 242 20.57 -35.02 -2.39
N GLU A 243 20.47 -36.33 -2.21
CA GLU A 243 21.57 -37.29 -2.32
C GLU A 243 22.15 -37.35 -3.74
N PHE A 244 21.27 -37.38 -4.76
CA PHE A 244 21.70 -37.34 -6.16
C PHE A 244 22.51 -36.08 -6.46
N TRP A 245 22.01 -34.91 -6.07
CA TRP A 245 22.68 -33.64 -6.35
C TRP A 245 23.88 -33.37 -5.45
N SER A 246 23.93 -33.91 -4.22
CA SER A 246 25.09 -33.79 -3.34
C SER A 246 26.28 -34.60 -3.87
N ARG A 247 26.03 -35.75 -4.50
CA ARG A 247 27.08 -36.57 -5.13
C ARG A 247 27.69 -35.94 -6.38
N LEU A 248 26.96 -35.05 -7.05
CA LEU A 248 27.42 -34.29 -8.22
C LEU A 248 28.13 -32.97 -7.85
N ARG A 249 28.40 -32.72 -6.56
CA ARG A 249 29.09 -31.50 -6.11
C ARG A 249 30.60 -31.63 -6.29
N PRO A 250 31.24 -30.75 -7.08
CA PRO A 250 32.70 -30.64 -7.09
C PRO A 250 33.27 -29.96 -5.83
N ASP A 251 32.42 -29.36 -4.99
CA ASP A 251 32.79 -28.55 -3.81
C ASP A 251 31.93 -29.03 -2.61
N LYS A 252 32.57 -29.68 -1.62
CA LYS A 252 31.92 -30.36 -0.47
C LYS A 252 31.33 -29.40 0.58
N THR A 253 31.35 -28.08 0.38
CA THR A 253 30.76 -27.15 1.35
C THR A 253 29.22 -27.10 1.25
N VAL A 254 28.54 -27.98 1.98
CA VAL A 254 27.14 -27.77 2.36
C VAL A 254 27.12 -26.64 3.39
N LYS A 255 27.14 -25.38 2.93
CA LYS A 255 26.60 -24.32 3.77
C LYS A 255 25.11 -24.61 3.88
N LYS A 256 24.70 -25.16 5.04
CA LYS A 256 23.32 -25.08 5.51
C LYS A 256 23.06 -23.58 5.66
N VAL A 257 22.69 -22.94 4.55
CA VAL A 257 22.21 -21.57 4.59
C VAL A 257 20.84 -21.71 5.21
N GLU A 258 20.80 -21.81 6.54
CA GLU A 258 19.68 -21.28 7.30
C GLU A 258 19.63 -19.83 6.84
N GLU A 259 18.82 -19.56 5.82
CA GLU A 259 18.30 -18.23 5.61
C GLU A 259 17.52 -17.97 6.89
N THR A 260 18.22 -17.41 7.88
CA THR A 260 17.63 -16.60 8.94
C THR A 260 17.03 -15.41 8.21
N TRP A 261 15.92 -15.65 7.51
CA TRP A 261 14.84 -14.70 7.48
C TRP A 261 14.68 -14.36 8.95
N ASP A 262 14.92 -13.09 9.34
CA ASP A 262 14.49 -12.55 10.62
C ASP A 262 13.19 -13.30 10.96
N ASN A 263 13.21 -14.18 11.96
CA ASN A 263 12.06 -14.99 12.33
C ASN A 263 10.96 -13.99 12.69
N GLU A 264 10.17 -13.58 11.70
CA GLU A 264 9.10 -12.62 11.90
C GLU A 264 8.20 -13.33 12.90
N PRO A 265 8.02 -12.76 14.10
CA PRO A 265 7.28 -13.43 15.14
C PRO A 265 5.90 -13.79 14.58
N GLU A 266 5.48 -15.04 14.80
CA GLU A 266 4.17 -15.48 14.34
C GLU A 266 3.11 -14.48 14.81
N PRO A 267 2.14 -14.12 13.96
CA PRO A 267 1.12 -13.14 14.31
C PRO A 267 0.31 -13.63 15.51
N ASP A 268 0.17 -12.78 16.53
CA ASP A 268 -0.61 -13.08 17.73
C ASP A 268 -2.10 -13.21 17.35
N ALA A 269 -2.67 -14.39 17.61
CA ALA A 269 -4.07 -14.70 17.31
C ALA A 269 -5.07 -13.71 17.92
N LYS A 270 -4.81 -13.21 19.13
CA LYS A 270 -5.69 -12.22 19.80
C LYS A 270 -5.65 -10.88 19.09
N ARG A 271 -4.45 -10.40 18.73
CA ARG A 271 -4.27 -9.14 17.99
C ARG A 271 -4.85 -9.23 16.58
N LEU A 272 -4.71 -10.38 15.93
CA LEU A 272 -5.29 -10.64 14.62
C LEU A 272 -6.82 -10.58 14.65
N GLU A 273 -7.46 -11.13 15.68
CA GLU A 273 -8.92 -11.03 15.84
C GLU A 273 -9.39 -9.58 16.03
N ILE A 274 -8.66 -8.81 16.84
CA ILE A 274 -8.91 -7.37 17.04
C ILE A 274 -8.76 -6.62 15.71
N LEU A 275 -7.66 -6.83 15.00
CA LEU A 275 -7.41 -6.21 13.70
C LEU A 275 -8.51 -6.54 12.70
N ARG A 276 -9.01 -7.78 12.67
CA ARG A 276 -10.13 -8.18 11.80
C ARG A 276 -11.41 -7.40 12.09
N LYS A 277 -11.72 -7.15 13.37
CA LYS A 277 -12.88 -6.34 13.77
C LYS A 277 -12.68 -4.88 13.35
N ILE A 278 -11.48 -4.33 13.56
CA ILE A 278 -11.12 -2.96 13.16
C ILE A 278 -11.26 -2.79 11.64
N VAL A 279 -10.64 -3.66 10.85
CA VAL A 279 -10.68 -3.58 9.37
C VAL A 279 -12.11 -3.72 8.84
N LYS A 280 -12.94 -4.57 9.45
CA LYS A 280 -14.37 -4.67 9.10
C LYS A 280 -15.13 -3.39 9.39
N ALA A 281 -14.99 -2.84 10.60
CA ALA A 281 -15.65 -1.58 10.98
C ALA A 281 -15.17 -0.43 10.08
N TYR A 282 -13.89 -0.40 9.77
CA TYR A 282 -13.29 0.57 8.87
C TYR A 282 -13.77 0.41 7.42
N GLY A 283 -13.98 -0.82 6.94
CA GLY A 283 -14.61 -1.07 5.64
C GLY A 283 -16.04 -0.53 5.56
N ILE A 284 -16.83 -0.67 6.64
CA ILE A 284 -18.17 -0.07 6.73
C ILE A 284 -18.08 1.46 6.71
N TYR A 285 -17.14 2.03 7.48
CA TYR A 285 -16.87 3.47 7.47
C TYR A 285 -16.58 3.98 6.06
N LEU A 286 -15.65 3.33 5.35
CA LEU A 286 -15.32 3.67 3.97
C LEU A 286 -16.53 3.60 3.05
N ALA A 287 -17.32 2.52 3.14
CA ALA A 287 -18.51 2.37 2.31
C ALA A 287 -19.53 3.47 2.58
N VAL A 288 -19.83 3.77 3.85
CA VAL A 288 -20.81 4.80 4.22
C VAL A 288 -20.33 6.18 3.76
N VAL A 289 -19.08 6.57 4.09
CA VAL A 289 -18.55 7.89 3.72
C VAL A 289 -18.46 8.04 2.21
N SER A 290 -17.84 7.08 1.51
CA SER A 290 -17.64 7.19 0.06
C SER A 290 -18.95 7.11 -0.72
N LEU A 291 -19.86 6.18 -0.40
CA LEU A 291 -21.12 6.06 -1.14
C LEU A 291 -22.07 7.21 -0.85
N ALA A 292 -22.18 7.64 0.40
CA ALA A 292 -23.00 8.80 0.73
C ALA A 292 -22.47 10.06 0.04
N TRP A 293 -21.16 10.25 -0.01
CA TRP A 293 -20.57 11.42 -0.67
C TRP A 293 -20.73 11.41 -2.20
N MET A 294 -20.70 10.21 -2.81
CA MET A 294 -20.85 10.08 -4.26
C MET A 294 -22.29 10.24 -4.75
N PHE A 295 -23.29 9.85 -3.95
CA PHE A 295 -24.68 9.73 -4.43
C PHE A 295 -25.69 10.61 -3.70
N LEU A 296 -25.34 11.21 -2.57
CA LEU A 296 -26.25 12.03 -1.78
C LEU A 296 -25.76 13.48 -1.75
N ASN A 297 -26.69 14.43 -1.68
CA ASN A 297 -26.38 15.84 -1.46
C ASN A 297 -26.05 16.08 0.02
N VAL A 298 -24.86 15.63 0.43
CA VAL A 298 -24.33 15.75 1.79
C VAL A 298 -23.45 16.99 1.93
N PRO A 299 -23.20 17.49 3.15
CA PRO A 299 -22.26 18.58 3.37
C PRO A 299 -20.87 18.22 2.81
N TYR A 300 -20.54 18.80 1.65
CA TYR A 300 -19.41 18.38 0.81
C TYR A 300 -18.10 18.35 1.60
N GLU A 301 -17.81 19.46 2.29
CA GLU A 301 -16.59 19.62 3.07
C GLU A 301 -16.43 18.52 4.12
N LEU A 302 -17.49 18.23 4.89
CA LEU A 302 -17.44 17.23 5.96
C LEU A 302 -17.07 15.85 5.41
N PHE A 303 -17.70 15.45 4.30
CA PHE A 303 -17.46 14.14 3.70
C PHE A 303 -16.10 14.05 3.03
N ALA A 304 -15.64 15.13 2.40
CA ALA A 304 -14.28 15.22 1.88
C ALA A 304 -13.24 15.07 3.00
N PHE A 305 -13.43 15.73 4.15
CA PHE A 305 -12.56 15.56 5.31
C PHE A 305 -12.55 14.12 5.83
N LEU A 306 -13.72 13.52 6.00
CA LEU A 306 -13.83 12.12 6.44
C LEU A 306 -13.13 11.18 5.44
N ALA A 307 -13.29 11.42 4.14
CA ALA A 307 -12.62 10.64 3.11
C ALA A 307 -11.10 10.85 3.13
N MET A 308 -10.60 12.07 3.32
CA MET A 308 -9.16 12.35 3.46
C MET A 308 -8.55 11.68 4.71
N LEU A 309 -9.28 11.62 5.83
CA LEU A 309 -8.79 10.98 7.05
C LEU A 309 -8.62 9.45 6.95
N ALA A 310 -9.24 8.83 5.93
CA ALA A 310 -9.23 7.40 5.72
C ALA A 310 -7.80 6.82 5.62
N MET A 311 -6.98 7.29 4.68
CA MET A 311 -5.64 6.72 4.46
C MET A 311 -4.71 6.90 5.67
N PRO A 312 -4.64 8.09 6.33
CA PRO A 312 -3.86 8.24 7.57
C PRO A 312 -4.26 7.23 8.66
N ILE A 313 -5.57 6.97 8.84
CA ILE A 313 -6.04 5.97 9.81
C ILE A 313 -5.53 4.57 9.43
N LEU A 314 -5.58 4.19 8.16
CA LEU A 314 -5.04 2.90 7.69
C LEU A 314 -3.53 2.78 7.89
N LEU A 315 -2.78 3.84 7.64
CA LEU A 315 -1.33 3.87 7.87
C LEU A 315 -1.02 3.69 9.37
N VAL A 316 -1.78 4.35 10.25
CA VAL A 316 -1.65 4.16 11.70
C VAL A 316 -1.98 2.72 12.10
N ILE A 317 -3.04 2.13 11.55
CA ILE A 317 -3.38 0.72 11.79
C ILE A 317 -2.23 -0.18 11.33
N TYR A 318 -1.70 0.02 10.13
CA TYR A 318 -0.56 -0.74 9.61
C TYR A 318 0.66 -0.64 10.53
N CYS A 319 1.01 0.57 10.97
CA CYS A 319 2.13 0.80 11.88
C CYS A 319 1.92 0.17 13.27
N CYS A 320 0.69 0.11 13.77
CA CYS A 320 0.38 -0.53 15.06
C CYS A 320 0.39 -2.07 14.99
N PHE A 321 0.08 -2.64 13.83
CA PHE A 321 -0.10 -4.08 13.62
C PHE A 321 0.85 -4.64 12.54
N GLN A 322 2.11 -4.22 12.53
CA GLN A 322 3.09 -4.61 11.49
C GLN A 322 3.30 -6.13 11.35
N ASN A 323 3.08 -6.90 12.42
CA ASN A 323 3.24 -8.36 12.38
C ASN A 323 1.97 -9.06 11.88
N GLU A 324 0.80 -8.48 12.12
CA GLU A 324 -0.52 -9.07 11.84
C GLU A 324 -1.15 -8.56 10.54
N ALA A 325 -0.74 -7.37 10.08
CA ALA A 325 -1.17 -6.75 8.83
C ALA A 325 -0.13 -6.98 7.73
N THR A 326 -0.61 -7.09 6.50
CA THR A 326 0.22 -7.07 5.30
C THR A 326 -0.38 -6.16 4.27
N ILE A 327 0.42 -5.62 3.35
CA ILE A 327 -0.13 -4.83 2.25
C ILE A 327 -0.38 -5.75 1.06
N LEU A 328 0.66 -6.39 0.52
CA LEU A 328 0.52 -7.17 -0.72
C LEU A 328 0.19 -8.66 -0.55
N GLU A 329 0.43 -9.26 0.62
CA GLU A 329 0.35 -10.71 0.67
C GLU A 329 -1.08 -11.22 0.64
N ASN A 330 -1.28 -12.27 -0.16
CA ASN A 330 -2.56 -12.94 -0.24
C ASN A 330 -2.89 -13.52 1.15
N PRO A 331 -4.05 -13.18 1.74
CA PRO A 331 -4.43 -13.67 3.08
C PRO A 331 -4.65 -15.18 3.12
N LYS A 332 -4.73 -15.84 1.94
CA LYS A 332 -4.75 -17.31 1.83
C LYS A 332 -3.37 -17.95 2.02
N LYS A 333 -2.29 -17.19 1.75
CA LYS A 333 -0.91 -17.65 1.85
C LYS A 333 -0.26 -17.26 3.17
N THR A 334 -0.72 -16.19 3.80
CA THR A 334 -0.22 -15.73 5.09
C THR A 334 -1.35 -15.63 6.09
N LYS A 335 -1.09 -15.97 7.36
CA LYS A 335 -2.05 -15.78 8.48
C LYS A 335 -2.32 -14.28 8.77
N LYS A 336 -1.89 -13.35 7.91
CA LYS A 336 -1.97 -11.89 8.06
C LYS A 336 -3.18 -11.32 7.31
N ILE A 337 -3.64 -10.13 7.70
CA ILE A 337 -4.75 -9.44 7.06
C ILE A 337 -4.22 -8.43 6.05
N SER A 338 -4.67 -8.53 4.79
CA SER A 338 -4.30 -7.58 3.74
C SER A 338 -5.06 -6.25 3.92
N LEU A 339 -4.33 -5.13 3.90
CA LEU A 339 -4.89 -3.76 3.93
C LEU A 339 -4.96 -3.11 2.54
N MET A 340 -4.52 -3.78 1.48
CA MET A 340 -4.47 -3.22 0.12
C MET A 340 -5.82 -2.72 -0.37
N PHE A 341 -6.88 -3.52 -0.23
CA PHE A 341 -8.21 -3.17 -0.71
C PHE A 341 -8.79 -1.94 0.02
N PRO A 342 -8.79 -1.87 1.37
CA PRO A 342 -9.17 -0.65 2.08
C PRO A 342 -8.36 0.58 1.66
N MET A 343 -7.05 0.45 1.48
CA MET A 343 -6.19 1.56 1.05
C MET A 343 -6.58 2.04 -0.36
N MET A 344 -6.77 1.11 -1.30
CA MET A 344 -7.18 1.42 -2.67
C MET A 344 -8.53 2.15 -2.69
N PHE A 345 -9.53 1.63 -1.97
CA PHE A 345 -10.86 2.22 -1.95
C PHE A 345 -10.88 3.62 -1.32
N SER A 346 -10.03 3.86 -0.30
CA SER A 346 -9.93 5.17 0.34
C SER A 346 -9.46 6.29 -0.59
N GLY A 347 -8.55 5.99 -1.52
CA GLY A 347 -8.08 6.96 -2.51
C GLY A 347 -9.05 7.14 -3.68
N PHE A 348 -9.70 6.06 -4.12
CA PHE A 348 -10.53 6.07 -5.32
C PHE A 348 -11.72 7.04 -5.24
N ALA A 349 -12.45 7.05 -4.12
CA ALA A 349 -13.59 7.94 -3.96
C ALA A 349 -13.18 9.42 -3.97
N LEU A 350 -12.08 9.77 -3.29
CA LEU A 350 -11.51 11.12 -3.28
C LEU A 350 -11.12 11.58 -4.69
N MET A 351 -10.39 10.73 -5.41
CA MET A 351 -9.91 11.04 -6.76
C MET A 351 -11.07 11.18 -7.74
N LEU A 352 -12.04 10.26 -7.72
CA LEU A 352 -13.22 10.33 -8.58
C LEU A 352 -14.01 11.61 -8.33
N ARG A 353 -14.27 11.94 -7.06
CA ARG A 353 -15.02 13.15 -6.72
C ARG A 353 -14.27 14.41 -7.16
N ALA A 354 -12.96 14.46 -6.95
CA ALA A 354 -12.12 15.56 -7.42
C ALA A 354 -12.15 15.73 -8.96
N MET A 355 -12.12 14.64 -9.72
CA MET A 355 -12.18 14.69 -11.18
C MET A 355 -13.56 15.07 -11.72
N MET A 356 -14.63 14.79 -10.98
CA MET A 356 -15.98 15.16 -11.37
C MET A 356 -16.33 16.62 -11.06
N ASP A 357 -15.76 17.16 -9.98
CA ASP A 357 -16.15 18.47 -9.49
C ASP A 357 -15.25 19.60 -9.99
N PHE A 358 -13.98 19.34 -10.31
CA PHE A 358 -12.99 20.42 -10.48
C PHE A 358 -12.33 20.39 -11.86
N ASN A 359 -12.37 21.54 -12.55
CA ASN A 359 -11.58 21.77 -13.77
C ASN A 359 -10.27 22.48 -13.41
N PHE A 360 -9.19 21.72 -13.24
CA PHE A 360 -7.86 22.27 -12.93
C PHE A 360 -7.19 22.87 -14.17
N LEU A 361 -6.70 24.11 -14.06
CA LEU A 361 -6.06 24.81 -15.19
C LEU A 361 -4.56 24.51 -15.28
N ASP A 362 -3.91 24.30 -14.13
CA ASP A 362 -2.49 23.95 -14.06
C ASP A 362 -2.29 22.51 -13.57
N LEU A 363 -2.43 21.57 -14.51
CA LEU A 363 -2.18 20.15 -14.25
C LEU A 363 -0.71 19.86 -13.87
N GLY A 364 0.23 20.71 -14.30
CA GLY A 364 1.66 20.56 -13.99
C GLY A 364 1.93 20.79 -12.50
N ARG A 365 1.46 21.92 -11.96
CA ARG A 365 1.56 22.21 -10.53
C ARG A 365 0.79 21.21 -9.68
N PHE A 366 -0.42 20.83 -10.12
CA PHE A 366 -1.20 19.77 -9.47
C PHE A 366 -0.43 18.44 -9.36
N ALA A 367 0.20 18.00 -10.46
CA ALA A 367 0.97 16.77 -10.49
C ALA A 367 2.21 16.83 -9.59
N ILE A 368 2.94 17.96 -9.58
CA ILE A 368 4.14 18.14 -8.75
C ILE A 368 3.78 18.09 -7.26
N ILE A 369 2.75 18.82 -6.82
CA ILE A 369 2.33 18.84 -5.41
C ILE A 369 1.83 17.46 -4.97
N SER A 370 1.10 16.76 -5.84
CA SER A 370 0.67 15.37 -5.60
C SER A 370 1.85 14.41 -5.49
N LEU A 371 2.89 14.58 -6.32
CA LEU A 371 4.12 13.79 -6.25
C LEU A 371 4.91 14.04 -4.95
N ILE A 372 4.94 15.29 -4.45
CA ILE A 372 5.55 15.62 -3.16
C ILE A 372 4.80 14.88 -2.04
N LEU A 373 3.46 14.96 -2.01
CA LEU A 373 2.65 14.27 -1.01
C LEU A 373 2.84 12.74 -1.07
N LEU A 374 2.83 12.17 -2.28
CA LEU A 374 3.14 10.75 -2.49
C LEU A 374 4.50 10.38 -1.91
N THR A 375 5.54 11.16 -2.19
CA THR A 375 6.91 10.88 -1.75
C THR A 375 7.00 10.86 -0.23
N VAL A 376 6.34 11.81 0.45
CA VAL A 376 6.27 11.85 1.91
C VAL A 376 5.58 10.61 2.48
N ILE A 377 4.38 10.27 1.98
CA ILE A 377 3.61 9.13 2.50
C ILE A 377 4.31 7.80 2.19
N LEU A 378 4.87 7.67 0.99
CA LEU A 378 5.62 6.47 0.59
C LEU A 378 6.89 6.31 1.44
N ALA A 379 7.62 7.38 1.72
CA ALA A 379 8.78 7.33 2.62
C ALA A 379 8.39 6.85 4.02
N VAL A 380 7.30 7.38 4.60
CA VAL A 380 6.75 6.92 5.89
C VAL A 380 6.46 5.42 5.84
N LEU A 381 5.79 4.96 4.78
CA LEU A 381 5.42 3.57 4.63
C LEU A 381 6.65 2.66 4.49
N LEU A 382 7.67 3.07 3.72
CA LEU A 382 8.92 2.32 3.54
C LEU A 382 9.76 2.27 4.82
N MET A 383 9.70 3.29 5.68
CA MET A 383 10.32 3.28 7.00
C MET A 383 9.61 2.33 7.97
N CYS A 384 8.28 2.19 7.83
CA CYS A 384 7.47 1.34 8.70
C CYS A 384 7.41 -0.12 8.23
N SER A 385 7.48 -0.37 6.93
CA SER A 385 7.36 -1.69 6.33
C SER A 385 8.71 -2.32 6.05
N LYS A 386 8.89 -3.60 6.41
CA LYS A 386 10.00 -4.43 5.90
C LYS A 386 9.63 -5.20 4.61
N GLU A 387 8.37 -5.16 4.17
CA GLU A 387 7.87 -5.99 3.05
C GLU A 387 8.56 -5.67 1.73
N TRP A 388 8.93 -4.40 1.52
CA TRP A 388 9.57 -3.95 0.29
C TRP A 388 10.94 -4.59 0.05
N LYS A 389 11.66 -4.98 1.13
CA LYS A 389 12.95 -5.69 1.02
C LYS A 389 12.77 -7.07 0.41
N LYS A 390 11.62 -7.70 0.61
CA LYS A 390 11.30 -9.05 0.13
C LYS A 390 10.79 -9.04 -1.31
N LYS A 391 9.97 -8.05 -1.69
CA LYS A 391 9.28 -8.00 -3.00
C LYS A 391 9.31 -6.59 -3.57
N LYS A 392 10.17 -6.33 -4.56
CA LYS A 392 10.23 -5.00 -5.23
C LYS A 392 8.90 -4.58 -5.86
N ILE A 393 8.11 -5.54 -6.37
CA ILE A 393 6.77 -5.27 -6.93
C ILE A 393 5.80 -4.70 -5.89
N ALA A 394 6.03 -4.96 -4.60
CA ALA A 394 5.26 -4.38 -3.51
C ALA A 394 5.35 -2.86 -3.50
N ILE A 395 6.54 -2.31 -3.71
CA ILE A 395 6.77 -0.85 -3.74
C ILE A 395 5.93 -0.23 -4.85
N LEU A 396 5.92 -0.85 -6.04
CA LEU A 396 5.20 -0.31 -7.18
C LEU A 396 3.69 -0.31 -6.95
N SER A 397 3.12 -1.41 -6.43
CA SER A 397 1.69 -1.46 -6.11
C SER A 397 1.29 -0.49 -5.00
N MET A 398 2.15 -0.31 -3.99
CA MET A 398 1.93 0.66 -2.91
C MET A 398 2.00 2.09 -3.42
N ALA A 399 3.02 2.42 -4.22
CA ALA A 399 3.16 3.73 -4.83
C ALA A 399 1.95 4.08 -5.71
N PHE A 400 1.42 3.11 -6.46
CA PHE A 400 0.22 3.30 -7.27
C PHE A 400 -1.02 3.64 -6.41
N VAL A 401 -1.29 2.88 -5.35
CA VAL A 401 -2.44 3.17 -4.46
C VAL A 401 -2.29 4.51 -3.75
N LEU A 402 -1.07 4.82 -3.28
CA LEU A 402 -0.79 6.09 -2.63
C LEU A 402 -0.87 7.27 -3.61
N MET A 403 -0.57 7.07 -4.89
CA MET A 403 -0.70 8.11 -5.92
C MET A 403 -2.17 8.52 -6.10
N ILE A 404 -3.07 7.54 -6.22
CA ILE A 404 -4.52 7.79 -6.33
C ILE A 404 -5.00 8.62 -5.14
N TYR A 405 -4.62 8.22 -3.93
CA TYR A 405 -4.95 8.98 -2.73
C TYR A 405 -4.33 10.38 -2.71
N ALA A 406 -3.07 10.53 -3.13
CA ALA A 406 -2.38 11.82 -3.14
C ALA A 406 -3.05 12.81 -4.09
N LEU A 407 -3.38 12.37 -5.32
CA LEU A 407 -4.09 13.20 -6.31
C LEU A 407 -5.43 13.69 -5.76
N GLY A 408 -6.25 12.78 -5.24
CA GLY A 408 -7.55 13.13 -4.65
C GLY A 408 -7.42 14.06 -3.45
N THR A 409 -6.44 13.81 -2.57
CA THR A 409 -6.23 14.64 -1.38
C THR A 409 -5.75 16.04 -1.73
N VAL A 410 -4.80 16.18 -2.66
CA VAL A 410 -4.30 17.49 -3.09
C VAL A 410 -5.40 18.31 -3.74
N ALA A 411 -6.22 17.70 -4.60
CA ALA A 411 -7.38 18.36 -5.21
C ALA A 411 -8.35 18.89 -4.14
N GLN A 412 -8.73 18.03 -3.20
CA GLN A 412 -9.68 18.39 -2.14
C GLN A 412 -9.12 19.46 -1.20
N ILE A 413 -7.85 19.35 -0.80
CA ILE A 413 -7.18 20.40 0.01
C ILE A 413 -7.14 21.72 -0.75
N ASN A 414 -6.81 21.68 -2.04
CA ASN A 414 -6.70 22.88 -2.86
C ASN A 414 -8.02 23.64 -2.94
N CYS A 415 -9.14 22.94 -3.09
CA CYS A 415 -10.46 23.57 -3.29
C CYS A 415 -11.19 23.87 -1.97
N ILE A 416 -11.17 22.97 -0.98
CA ILE A 416 -11.94 23.13 0.26
C ILE A 416 -11.36 24.23 1.16
N PHE A 417 -10.04 24.39 1.14
CA PHE A 417 -9.37 25.43 1.92
C PHE A 417 -9.15 26.72 1.13
N ASP A 418 -9.66 26.79 -0.10
CA ASP A 418 -9.58 28.00 -0.87
C ASP A 418 -10.56 29.04 -0.33
N THR A 419 -10.01 30.14 0.17
CA THR A 419 -10.78 31.31 0.63
C THR A 419 -10.63 32.49 -0.32
N SER A 420 -10.03 32.29 -1.49
CA SER A 420 -9.88 33.34 -2.50
C SER A 420 -11.24 33.74 -3.07
N TYR A 421 -11.39 35.03 -3.38
CA TYR A 421 -12.55 35.50 -4.12
C TYR A 421 -12.38 35.11 -5.60
N PRO A 422 -13.42 34.53 -6.24
CA PRO A 422 -13.33 34.16 -7.64
C PRO A 422 -13.16 35.40 -8.51
N VAL A 423 -12.30 35.29 -9.52
CA VAL A 423 -12.21 36.26 -10.61
C VAL A 423 -13.26 35.84 -11.65
N SER A 424 -14.25 36.70 -11.85
CA SER A 424 -15.30 36.50 -12.85
C SER A 424 -14.91 37.17 -14.16
N GLU A 425 -14.85 36.39 -15.23
CA GLU A 425 -14.63 36.89 -16.59
C GLU A 425 -15.79 36.44 -17.49
N GLN A 426 -16.26 37.33 -18.37
CA GLN A 426 -17.22 36.95 -19.39
C GLN A 426 -16.47 36.17 -20.48
N ALA A 427 -17.09 35.09 -20.95
CA ALA A 427 -16.57 34.28 -22.03
C ALA A 427 -17.68 33.94 -23.01
N VAL A 428 -17.35 33.85 -24.28
CA VAL A 428 -18.29 33.43 -25.32
C VAL A 428 -18.09 31.95 -25.59
N VAL A 429 -19.17 31.18 -25.66
CA VAL A 429 -19.11 29.76 -26.00
C VAL A 429 -18.73 29.62 -27.47
N ALA A 430 -17.50 29.17 -27.74
CA ALA A 430 -16.94 29.03 -29.07
C ALA A 430 -17.27 27.66 -29.69
N ASP A 431 -17.24 26.60 -28.88
CA ASP A 431 -17.57 25.25 -29.30
C ASP A 431 -18.18 24.43 -28.16
N MET A 432 -18.91 23.37 -28.52
CA MET A 432 -19.56 22.46 -27.58
C MET A 432 -19.36 21.03 -28.06
N HIS A 433 -18.80 20.17 -27.22
CA HIS A 433 -18.57 18.77 -27.59
C HIS A 433 -18.89 17.79 -26.48
N ILE A 434 -19.28 16.58 -26.90
CA ILE A 434 -19.57 15.46 -26.01
C ILE A 434 -18.47 14.42 -26.20
N SER A 435 -17.78 14.09 -25.12
CA SER A 435 -16.84 12.97 -25.10
C SER A 435 -17.60 11.69 -24.77
N THR A 436 -18.00 10.96 -25.80
CA THR A 436 -18.73 9.68 -25.65
C THR A 436 -17.76 8.52 -25.44
N SER A 437 -18.01 7.70 -24.42
CA SER A 437 -17.22 6.49 -24.16
C SER A 437 -18.05 5.22 -24.38
N SER A 438 -17.52 4.27 -25.15
CA SER A 438 -18.18 2.97 -25.38
C SER A 438 -18.43 2.14 -24.09
N LYS A 439 -17.84 2.54 -22.96
CA LYS A 439 -17.87 1.82 -21.69
C LYS A 439 -18.17 2.71 -20.48
N GLY A 440 -18.53 3.98 -20.67
CA GLY A 440 -18.72 4.94 -19.58
C GLY A 440 -19.79 5.98 -19.89
N PRO A 441 -20.20 6.78 -18.89
CA PRO A 441 -21.11 7.91 -19.11
C PRO A 441 -20.43 8.95 -20.00
N ASP A 442 -21.26 9.70 -20.74
CA ASP A 442 -20.80 10.80 -21.58
C ASP A 442 -20.36 11.98 -20.72
N SER A 443 -19.28 12.65 -21.13
CA SER A 443 -18.81 13.89 -20.52
C SER A 443 -19.09 15.08 -21.46
N TYR A 444 -19.54 16.19 -20.87
CA TYR A 444 -19.99 17.37 -21.60
C TYR A 444 -19.01 18.52 -21.40
N TYR A 445 -18.56 19.13 -22.48
CA TYR A 445 -17.54 20.17 -22.48
C TYR A 445 -18.01 21.42 -23.24
N LEU A 446 -17.71 22.59 -22.68
CA LEU A 446 -17.81 23.88 -23.36
C LEU A 446 -16.40 24.40 -23.59
N THR A 447 -16.08 24.71 -24.83
CA THR A 447 -14.88 25.48 -25.16
C THR A 447 -15.27 26.94 -25.21
N VAL A 448 -14.72 27.73 -24.28
CA VAL A 448 -15.07 29.14 -24.10
C VAL A 448 -13.89 30.03 -24.49
N GLU A 449 -14.18 31.12 -25.18
CA GLU A 449 -13.21 32.16 -25.52
C GLU A 449 -13.33 33.30 -24.52
N LEU A 450 -12.26 33.55 -23.76
CA LEU A 450 -12.19 34.61 -22.75
C LEU A 450 -12.06 35.99 -23.42
N GLU A 451 -12.65 37.03 -22.83
CA GLU A 451 -12.54 38.41 -23.34
C GLU A 451 -11.08 38.91 -23.46
N GLN A 452 -10.19 38.43 -22.58
CA GLN A 452 -8.77 38.79 -22.59
C GLN A 452 -7.95 37.96 -23.60
N GLY A 453 -8.62 37.07 -24.35
CA GLY A 453 -8.02 36.14 -25.29
C GLY A 453 -7.61 34.82 -24.64
N GLY A 454 -7.79 33.73 -25.38
CA GLY A 454 -7.48 32.38 -24.93
C GLY A 454 -8.73 31.50 -24.93
N GLU A 455 -8.58 30.29 -25.46
CA GLU A 455 -9.61 29.25 -25.42
C GLU A 455 -9.38 28.38 -24.19
N GLN A 456 -10.47 28.06 -23.51
CA GLN A 456 -10.45 27.19 -22.34
C GLN A 456 -11.54 26.13 -22.47
N ASP A 457 -11.16 24.88 -22.25
CA ASP A 457 -12.09 23.76 -22.30
C ASP A 457 -12.56 23.41 -20.88
N LEU A 458 -13.85 23.51 -20.64
CA LEU A 458 -14.47 23.37 -19.32
C LEU A 458 -15.47 22.23 -19.32
N GLN A 459 -15.29 21.26 -18.41
CA GLN A 459 -16.30 20.26 -18.16
C GLN A 459 -17.47 20.89 -17.41
N VAL A 460 -18.68 20.71 -17.94
CA VAL A 460 -19.92 21.26 -17.38
C VAL A 460 -20.92 20.16 -17.04
N SER A 461 -21.96 20.55 -16.30
CA SER A 461 -23.09 19.65 -16.04
C SER A 461 -23.89 19.39 -17.32
N THR A 462 -24.58 18.26 -17.37
CA THR A 462 -25.47 17.91 -18.49
C THR A 462 -26.57 18.95 -18.68
N ASP A 463 -27.15 19.45 -17.59
CA ASP A 463 -28.21 20.47 -17.64
C ASP A 463 -27.67 21.77 -18.24
N GLN A 464 -26.53 22.26 -17.74
CA GLN A 464 -25.89 23.47 -18.28
C GLN A 464 -25.51 23.31 -19.75
N TYR A 465 -25.02 22.15 -20.16
CA TYR A 465 -24.67 21.89 -21.56
C TYR A 465 -25.90 22.02 -22.48
N TYR A 466 -27.06 21.48 -22.08
CA TYR A 466 -28.27 21.56 -22.91
C TYR A 466 -29.01 22.89 -22.82
N GLU A 467 -28.74 23.71 -21.81
CA GLU A 467 -29.29 25.06 -21.64
C GLU A 467 -28.46 26.14 -22.36
N THR A 468 -27.25 25.80 -22.82
CA THR A 468 -26.32 26.73 -23.46
C THR A 468 -26.25 26.49 -24.97
N GLU A 469 -26.12 27.55 -25.76
CA GLU A 469 -25.86 27.50 -27.20
C GLU A 469 -24.50 28.13 -27.57
N ILE A 470 -23.95 27.72 -28.72
CA ILE A 470 -22.74 28.36 -29.27
C ILE A 470 -23.03 29.83 -29.56
N GLY A 471 -22.17 30.72 -29.07
CA GLY A 471 -22.35 32.17 -29.13
C GLY A 471 -22.99 32.78 -27.87
N ASP A 472 -23.48 31.96 -26.95
CA ASP A 472 -23.93 32.47 -25.65
C ASP A 472 -22.76 33.01 -24.83
N THR A 473 -23.06 34.00 -23.99
CA THR A 473 -22.10 34.55 -23.04
C THR A 473 -22.29 33.87 -21.69
N VAL A 474 -21.25 33.20 -21.22
CA VAL A 474 -21.20 32.53 -19.91
C VAL A 474 -20.21 33.23 -19.00
N THR A 475 -20.42 33.15 -17.68
CA THR A 475 -19.47 33.71 -16.72
C THR A 475 -18.53 32.62 -16.24
N VAL A 476 -17.23 32.76 -16.54
CA VAL A 476 -16.20 31.86 -16.03
C VAL A 476 -15.70 32.38 -14.68
N LEU A 477 -15.86 31.57 -13.65
CA LEU A 477 -15.34 31.83 -12.31
C LEU A 477 -14.02 31.10 -12.12
N THR A 478 -12.94 31.85 -12.04
CA THR A 478 -11.59 31.31 -11.81
C THR A 478 -11.17 31.52 -10.37
N PHE A 479 -10.67 30.46 -9.75
CA PHE A 479 -10.20 30.43 -8.37
C PHE A 479 -8.68 30.20 -8.35
N GLU A 480 -7.98 30.78 -7.38
CA GLU A 480 -6.52 30.63 -7.25
C GLU A 480 -6.13 29.25 -6.70
N GLY A 481 -6.98 28.68 -5.84
CA GLY A 481 -6.68 27.45 -5.10
C GLY A 481 -5.78 27.68 -3.90
N PHE A 482 -6.06 26.98 -2.80
CA PHE A 482 -5.28 27.08 -1.56
C PHE A 482 -3.80 26.70 -1.75
N LEU A 483 -3.51 25.76 -2.65
CA LEU A 483 -2.15 25.33 -2.99
C LEU A 483 -1.60 26.07 -4.22
N GLY A 484 -2.27 27.14 -4.64
CA GLY A 484 -1.99 27.89 -5.86
C GLY A 484 -2.24 27.08 -7.13
N ILE A 485 -3.12 26.07 -7.08
CA ILE A 485 -3.52 25.31 -8.27
C ILE A 485 -4.84 25.92 -8.76
N PRO A 486 -4.83 26.74 -9.81
CA PRO A 486 -6.04 27.38 -10.27
C PRO A 486 -7.04 26.37 -10.82
N TYR A 487 -8.32 26.62 -10.58
CA TYR A 487 -9.44 25.83 -11.07
C TYR A 487 -10.60 26.75 -11.47
N ALA A 488 -11.45 26.30 -12.39
CA ALA A 488 -12.52 27.13 -12.93
C ALA A 488 -13.86 26.40 -13.06
N TYR A 489 -14.92 27.19 -13.14
CA TYR A 489 -16.28 26.75 -13.45
C TYR A 489 -16.93 27.74 -14.41
N ALA A 490 -17.74 27.24 -15.34
CA ALA A 490 -18.68 28.06 -16.08
C ALA A 490 -19.99 28.15 -15.29
N VAL A 491 -20.60 29.33 -15.22
CA VAL A 491 -21.92 29.57 -14.64
C VAL A 491 -22.82 30.26 -15.64
#